data_AF-A0A920U1B0-F1
#
_entry.id   AF-A0A920U1B0-F1
#
_cell.length_a   1.000
_cell.length_b   1.000
_cell.length_c   1.000
_cell.angle_alpha   90.00
_cell.angle_beta   90.00
_cell.angle_gamma   90.00
#
_symmetry.space_group_name_H-M   'P 1'
#
loop_
_entity.id
_entity.type
_entity.pdbx_description
1 polymer ?
#
loop_
_entity_poly.entity_id
_entity_poly.type
_entity_poly.pdbx_seq_one_letter_code
_entity_poly.pdbx_strand_id
1 'polypeptide(L)'
;MVSLFTESTRLWSTDISTNCLDQRLDDYRAVIALPPVDIADPSALNHQELTELRERILVANFAHYRCAESASDTAVLEFCRQVGLQTIHPSEVTGGLKRIEVSYDSKARYIPYTNSELNWHTDGYYYPKSNPVRSMLLHCVRPARKGGATELINHEIVYALLAQKNPEYIAALSRADVMTIPANMQAPDGPREAQSGPVFWQGPPTAFTCDIRPTSQHSMAPGSFVTRGCRSACRVA
;
A
#
# COMPACT_ATOMS: atom_id res chain seq x y z
N MET A 1 22.80 -18.67 -7.24
CA MET A 1 21.38 -18.85 -6.87
C MET A 1 21.37 -19.38 -5.44
N VAL A 2 21.50 -18.47 -4.47
CA VAL A 2 21.39 -18.81 -3.05
C VAL A 2 19.94 -18.55 -2.69
N SER A 3 19.22 -19.61 -2.34
CA SER A 3 17.88 -19.49 -1.75
C SER A 3 18.02 -18.71 -0.45
N LEU A 4 17.61 -17.44 -0.46
CA LEU A 4 17.69 -16.54 0.69
C LEU A 4 16.51 -16.73 1.68
N PHE A 5 15.60 -17.66 1.40
CA PHE A 5 14.33 -17.76 2.12
C PHE A 5 14.07 -19.17 2.68
N THR A 6 15.03 -19.74 3.39
CA THR A 6 14.77 -20.86 4.31
C THR A 6 14.65 -20.34 5.74
N GLU A 7 13.43 -19.94 6.10
CA GLU A 7 12.74 -20.14 7.40
C GLU A 7 11.51 -19.21 7.47
N SER A 8 10.42 -19.63 6.82
CA SER A 8 9.14 -18.93 6.72
C SER A 8 8.34 -18.90 8.05
N THR A 9 8.99 -18.99 9.21
CA THR A 9 8.31 -19.12 10.52
C THR A 9 8.66 -18.03 11.53
N ARG A 10 9.61 -17.13 11.25
CA ARG A 10 9.97 -16.02 12.16
C ARG A 10 9.40 -14.65 11.80
N LEU A 11 8.76 -14.50 10.64
CA LEU A 11 8.34 -13.18 10.12
C LEU A 11 7.16 -12.53 10.88
N TRP A 12 6.49 -13.25 11.80
CA TRP A 12 5.37 -12.74 12.59
C TRP A 12 5.65 -12.65 14.09
N SER A 13 6.93 -12.74 14.48
CA SER A 13 7.28 -12.56 15.89
C SER A 13 7.02 -11.12 16.31
N THR A 14 6.23 -10.94 17.37
CA THR A 14 6.12 -9.67 18.11
C THR A 14 7.36 -9.40 18.97
N ASP A 15 8.39 -10.25 18.85
CA ASP A 15 9.70 -10.04 19.46
C ASP A 15 10.40 -8.83 18.81
N ILE A 16 10.30 -7.69 19.49
CA ILE A 16 10.97 -6.43 19.17
C ILE A 16 12.37 -6.38 19.81
N SER A 17 13.03 -7.53 19.97
CA SER A 17 14.45 -7.52 20.31
C SER A 17 15.24 -6.79 19.22
N THR A 18 16.30 -6.09 19.64
CA THR A 18 17.09 -5.22 18.74
C THR A 18 17.64 -6.03 17.55
N ASN A 19 18.13 -7.25 17.80
CA ASN A 19 18.66 -8.13 16.75
C ASN A 19 17.60 -8.58 15.73
N CYS A 20 16.34 -8.76 16.15
CA CYS A 20 15.24 -9.13 15.25
C CYS A 20 14.84 -7.94 14.36
N LEU A 21 14.77 -6.73 14.93
CA LEU A 21 14.45 -5.52 14.17
C LEU A 21 15.54 -5.15 13.17
N ASP A 22 16.82 -5.26 13.56
CA ASP A 22 17.94 -4.98 12.67
C ASP A 22 17.93 -5.90 11.44
N GLN A 23 17.72 -7.21 11.64
CA GLN A 23 17.59 -8.15 10.52
C GLN A 23 16.40 -7.81 9.61
N ARG A 24 15.23 -7.49 10.18
CA ARG A 24 14.05 -7.07 9.40
C ARG A 24 14.31 -5.79 8.59
N LEU A 25 15.08 -4.86 9.13
CA LEU A 25 15.48 -3.62 8.44
C LEU A 25 16.43 -3.92 7.28
N ASP A 26 17.38 -4.82 7.46
CA ASP A 26 18.32 -5.21 6.41
C ASP A 26 17.63 -5.97 5.28
N ASP A 27 16.72 -6.90 5.61
CA ASP A 27 15.88 -7.59 4.62
C ASP A 27 15.01 -6.59 3.84
N TYR A 28 14.39 -5.64 4.54
CA TYR A 28 13.59 -4.58 3.92
C TYR A 28 14.42 -3.71 2.97
N ARG A 29 15.59 -3.25 3.42
CA ARG A 29 16.52 -2.44 2.60
C ARG A 29 16.96 -3.20 1.36
N ALA A 30 17.27 -4.49 1.49
CA ALA A 30 17.64 -5.34 0.38
C ALA A 30 16.51 -5.43 -0.65
N VAL A 31 15.27 -5.67 -0.19
CA VAL A 31 14.10 -5.82 -1.08
C VAL A 31 13.73 -4.52 -1.78
N ILE A 32 13.70 -3.37 -1.10
CA ILE A 32 13.33 -2.09 -1.72
C ILE A 32 14.40 -1.55 -2.67
N ALA A 33 15.64 -2.04 -2.58
CA ALA A 33 16.71 -1.71 -3.52
C ALA A 33 16.64 -2.53 -4.83
N LEU A 34 15.81 -3.58 -4.89
CA LEU A 34 15.65 -4.39 -6.10
C LEU A 34 14.92 -3.59 -7.20
N PRO A 35 15.29 -3.78 -8.48
CA PRO A 35 14.53 -3.22 -9.60
C PRO A 35 13.12 -3.83 -9.65
N PRO A 36 12.13 -3.16 -10.28
CA PRO A 36 10.77 -3.72 -10.42
C PRO A 36 10.77 -5.15 -10.98
N VAL A 37 9.81 -5.96 -10.56
CA VAL A 37 9.58 -7.28 -11.17
C VAL A 37 9.08 -7.08 -12.58
N ASP A 38 9.81 -7.59 -13.57
CA ASP A 38 9.39 -7.56 -14.96
C ASP A 38 8.32 -8.63 -15.21
N ILE A 39 7.19 -8.18 -15.75
CA ILE A 39 6.00 -8.98 -16.02
C ILE A 39 5.83 -9.06 -17.54
N ALA A 40 5.94 -10.27 -18.08
CA ALA A 40 5.80 -10.52 -19.51
C ALA A 40 4.34 -10.36 -19.98
N ASP A 41 3.41 -11.06 -19.32
CA ASP A 41 1.97 -10.96 -19.60
C ASP A 41 1.19 -10.80 -18.28
N PRO A 42 0.60 -9.62 -18.01
CA PRO A 42 -0.19 -9.41 -16.80
C PRO A 42 -1.45 -10.29 -16.73
N SER A 43 -1.90 -10.86 -17.85
CA SER A 43 -3.03 -11.79 -17.89
C SER A 43 -2.65 -13.24 -17.56
N ALA A 44 -1.35 -13.56 -17.52
CA ALA A 44 -0.84 -14.92 -17.34
C ALA A 44 0.55 -14.91 -16.67
N LEU A 45 0.58 -14.62 -15.38
CA LEU A 45 1.80 -14.64 -14.58
C LEU A 45 2.41 -16.04 -14.56
N ASN A 46 3.70 -16.10 -14.87
CA ASN A 46 4.45 -17.33 -14.69
C ASN A 46 4.79 -17.55 -13.21
N HIS A 47 5.21 -18.77 -12.89
CA HIS A 47 5.51 -19.15 -11.50
C HIS A 47 6.61 -18.29 -10.87
N GLN A 48 7.64 -17.90 -11.64
CA GLN A 48 8.75 -17.11 -11.15
C GLN A 48 8.33 -15.67 -10.84
N GLU A 49 7.56 -15.02 -11.72
CA GLU A 49 7.00 -13.69 -11.50
C GLU A 49 6.12 -13.65 -10.24
N LEU A 50 5.22 -14.63 -10.11
CA LEU A 50 4.32 -14.71 -8.95
C LEU A 50 5.09 -14.97 -7.64
N THR A 51 6.14 -15.80 -7.68
CA THR A 51 6.98 -16.10 -6.53
C THR A 51 7.74 -14.86 -6.08
N GLU A 52 8.40 -14.17 -7.01
CA GLU A 52 9.16 -12.96 -6.74
C GLU A 52 8.27 -11.85 -6.15
N LEU A 53 7.07 -11.64 -6.72
CA LEU A 53 6.09 -10.69 -6.19
C LEU A 53 5.73 -11.03 -4.73
N ARG A 54 5.43 -12.31 -4.45
CA ARG A 54 5.03 -12.75 -3.11
C ARG A 54 6.16 -12.60 -2.09
N GLU A 55 7.39 -12.95 -2.44
CA GLU A 55 8.56 -12.83 -1.57
C GLU A 55 8.82 -11.37 -1.20
N ARG A 56 8.79 -10.46 -2.18
CA ARG A 56 8.97 -9.02 -1.92
C ARG A 56 7.85 -8.44 -1.08
N ILE A 57 6.60 -8.78 -1.40
CA ILE A 57 5.43 -8.36 -0.63
C ILE A 57 5.49 -8.86 0.82
N LEU A 58 6.00 -10.08 1.04
CA LEU A 58 6.16 -10.65 2.39
C LEU A 58 7.13 -9.84 3.26
N VAL A 59 8.18 -9.27 2.67
CA VAL A 59 9.23 -8.53 3.40
C VAL A 59 8.92 -7.04 3.47
N ALA A 60 8.57 -6.43 2.34
CA ALA A 60 8.40 -4.99 2.21
C ALA A 60 6.95 -4.51 2.35
N ASN A 61 5.99 -5.42 2.45
CA ASN A 61 4.55 -5.15 2.40
C ASN A 61 4.04 -4.65 1.03
N PHE A 62 4.93 -4.50 0.05
CA PHE A 62 4.63 -4.13 -1.32
C PHE A 62 5.65 -4.74 -2.30
N ALA A 63 5.32 -4.74 -3.58
CA ALA A 63 6.25 -5.00 -4.67
C ALA A 63 5.99 -4.06 -5.84
N HIS A 64 7.08 -3.54 -6.44
CA HIS A 64 7.03 -2.83 -7.71
C HIS A 64 7.06 -3.81 -8.86
N TYR A 65 6.27 -3.52 -9.90
CA TYR A 65 6.28 -4.30 -11.12
C TYR A 65 6.25 -3.42 -12.36
N ARG A 66 6.73 -3.97 -13.47
CA ARG A 66 6.72 -3.32 -14.78
C ARG A 66 6.23 -4.33 -15.81
N CYS A 67 5.21 -3.97 -16.57
CA CYS A 67 4.77 -4.76 -17.72
C CYS A 67 5.63 -4.41 -18.94
N ALA A 68 5.97 -5.42 -19.76
CA ALA A 68 6.71 -5.22 -21.00
C ALA A 68 5.92 -4.34 -22.00
N GLU A 69 4.60 -4.51 -22.03
CA GLU A 69 3.67 -3.74 -22.85
C GLU A 69 2.59 -3.07 -21.99
N SER A 70 1.81 -2.17 -22.59
CA SER A 70 0.65 -1.57 -21.94
C SER A 70 -0.39 -2.63 -21.60
N ALA A 71 -0.85 -2.66 -20.35
CA ALA A 71 -1.89 -3.59 -19.91
C ALA A 71 -3.29 -3.00 -20.12
N SER A 72 -4.24 -3.81 -20.60
CA SER A 72 -5.66 -3.45 -20.64
C SER A 72 -6.29 -3.54 -19.25
N ASP A 73 -7.44 -2.89 -19.04
CA ASP A 73 -8.21 -2.97 -17.79
C ASP A 73 -8.50 -4.44 -17.41
N THR A 74 -8.84 -5.29 -18.39
CA THR A 74 -9.06 -6.74 -18.19
C THR A 74 -7.79 -7.46 -17.73
N ALA A 75 -6.64 -7.15 -18.34
CA ALA A 75 -5.38 -7.76 -17.96
C ALA A 75 -4.94 -7.35 -16.54
N VAL A 76 -5.20 -6.11 -16.14
CA VAL A 76 -4.96 -5.63 -14.77
C VAL A 76 -5.87 -6.33 -13.76
N LEU A 77 -7.15 -6.51 -14.09
CA LEU A 77 -8.08 -7.27 -13.24
C LEU A 77 -7.65 -8.74 -13.08
N GLU A 78 -7.17 -9.36 -14.16
CA GLU A 78 -6.65 -10.72 -14.11
C GLU A 78 -5.33 -10.79 -13.31
N PHE A 79 -4.46 -9.79 -13.43
CA PHE A 79 -3.28 -9.66 -12.56
C PHE A 79 -3.69 -9.61 -11.09
N CYS A 80 -4.65 -8.75 -10.73
CA CYS A 80 -5.20 -8.65 -9.37
C CYS A 80 -5.64 -10.03 -8.86
N ARG A 81 -6.39 -10.79 -9.66
CA ARG A 81 -6.85 -12.14 -9.29
C ARG A 81 -5.69 -13.10 -9.04
N GLN A 82 -4.69 -13.12 -9.91
CA GLN A 82 -3.53 -14.01 -9.83
C GLN A 82 -2.65 -13.75 -8.61
N VAL A 83 -2.50 -12.48 -8.20
CA VAL A 83 -1.74 -12.10 -6.99
C VAL A 83 -2.57 -12.22 -5.70
N GLY A 84 -3.85 -12.60 -5.80
CA GLY A 84 -4.72 -12.92 -4.65
C GLY A 84 -5.67 -11.80 -4.22
N LEU A 85 -5.82 -10.74 -5.01
CA LEU A 85 -6.80 -9.66 -4.79
C LEU A 85 -8.17 -10.10 -5.33
N GLN A 86 -8.87 -10.90 -4.53
CA GLN A 86 -10.12 -11.56 -4.95
C GLN A 86 -11.38 -10.73 -4.67
N THR A 87 -11.37 -9.89 -3.63
CA THR A 87 -12.49 -9.02 -3.26
C THR A 87 -12.16 -7.59 -3.64
N ILE A 88 -12.46 -7.23 -4.89
CA ILE A 88 -12.27 -5.88 -5.39
C ILE A 88 -13.45 -5.02 -4.93
N HIS A 89 -13.16 -3.81 -4.45
CA HIS A 89 -14.22 -2.88 -4.06
C HIS A 89 -15.14 -2.63 -5.27
N PRO A 90 -16.45 -2.85 -5.15
CA PRO A 90 -17.35 -2.77 -6.30
C PRO A 90 -17.35 -1.36 -6.90
N SER A 91 -17.34 -1.33 -8.23
CA SER A 91 -17.68 -0.20 -9.07
C SER A 91 -18.52 -0.77 -10.21
N GLU A 92 -19.76 -0.30 -10.35
CA GLU A 92 -20.72 -0.81 -11.34
C GLU A 92 -20.24 -0.62 -12.79
N VAL A 93 -19.30 0.30 -13.02
CA VAL A 93 -18.90 0.75 -14.37
C VAL A 93 -17.54 0.16 -14.82
N THR A 94 -16.65 -0.21 -13.90
CA THR A 94 -15.23 -0.49 -14.21
C THR A 94 -14.73 -1.82 -13.67
N GLY A 95 -15.62 -2.70 -13.21
CA GLY A 95 -15.24 -3.97 -12.58
C GLY A 95 -14.41 -3.78 -11.29
N GLY A 96 -14.48 -2.59 -10.69
CA GLY A 96 -13.75 -2.23 -9.47
C GLY A 96 -12.45 -1.43 -9.67
N LEU A 97 -12.01 -1.17 -10.91
CA LEU A 97 -10.88 -0.28 -11.16
C LEU A 97 -11.26 1.19 -11.02
N LYS A 98 -10.43 2.03 -10.40
CA LYS A 98 -10.62 3.48 -10.36
C LYS A 98 -9.50 4.18 -11.12
N ARG A 99 -9.85 4.98 -12.13
CA ARG A 99 -8.89 5.82 -12.84
C ARG A 99 -8.51 7.01 -11.97
N ILE A 100 -7.21 7.18 -11.75
CA ILE A 100 -6.62 8.33 -11.07
C ILE A 100 -5.98 9.19 -12.16
N GLU A 101 -6.64 10.28 -12.50
CA GLU A 101 -6.20 11.23 -13.51
C GLU A 101 -6.65 12.64 -13.13
N VAL A 102 -5.93 13.65 -13.64
CA VAL A 102 -6.28 15.05 -13.38
C VAL A 102 -7.68 15.31 -13.95
N SER A 103 -8.60 15.69 -13.07
CA SER A 103 -9.96 16.06 -13.43
C SER A 103 -10.15 17.57 -13.36
N TYR A 104 -11.07 18.08 -14.18
CA TYR A 104 -11.52 19.48 -14.18
C TYR A 104 -13.00 19.60 -13.77
N ASP A 105 -13.61 18.50 -13.34
CA ASP A 105 -14.99 18.45 -12.88
C ASP A 105 -15.09 18.55 -11.34
N SER A 106 -16.22 18.12 -10.76
CA SER A 106 -16.43 18.09 -9.31
C SER A 106 -15.40 17.27 -8.53
N LYS A 107 -14.66 16.36 -9.18
CA LYS A 107 -13.58 15.58 -8.58
C LYS A 107 -12.29 16.38 -8.38
N ALA A 108 -12.11 17.51 -9.07
CA ALA A 108 -10.93 18.37 -8.97
C ALA A 108 -10.67 18.91 -7.54
N ARG A 109 -11.66 18.84 -6.65
CA ARG A 109 -11.51 19.18 -5.23
C ARG A 109 -10.75 18.14 -4.40
N TYR A 110 -10.56 16.93 -4.92
CA TYR A 110 -9.86 15.86 -4.23
C TYR A 110 -8.44 15.74 -4.78
N ILE A 111 -7.45 15.80 -3.89
CA ILE A 111 -6.01 15.79 -4.24
C ILE A 111 -5.65 14.66 -5.23
N PRO A 112 -6.17 13.40 -5.12
CA PRO A 112 -5.88 12.35 -6.10
C PRO A 112 -6.25 12.68 -7.56
N TYR A 113 -7.19 13.59 -7.79
CA TYR A 113 -7.61 14.02 -9.14
C TYR A 113 -7.04 15.38 -9.53
N THR A 114 -5.96 15.81 -8.87
CA THR A 114 -5.22 17.04 -9.18
C THR A 114 -3.77 16.73 -9.54
N ASN A 115 -3.00 17.74 -9.90
CA ASN A 115 -1.55 17.67 -10.06
C ASN A 115 -0.78 18.06 -8.77
N SER A 116 -1.46 18.10 -7.62
CA SER A 116 -0.84 18.46 -6.34
C SER A 116 -0.16 17.26 -5.69
N GLU A 117 0.86 17.51 -4.86
CA GLU A 117 1.47 16.48 -4.02
C GLU A 117 0.42 15.83 -3.11
N LEU A 118 0.43 14.50 -3.08
CA LEU A 118 -0.38 13.71 -2.18
C LEU A 118 0.52 13.21 -1.05
N ASN A 119 0.37 13.81 0.13
CA ASN A 119 1.08 13.42 1.35
C ASN A 119 0.88 11.93 1.70
N TRP A 120 1.78 11.34 2.52
CA TRP A 120 1.61 10.02 3.15
C TRP A 120 0.18 9.89 3.63
N HIS A 121 -0.40 8.80 3.21
CA HIS A 121 -1.75 8.43 3.52
C HIS A 121 -1.88 6.94 3.28
N THR A 122 -3.06 6.45 3.62
CA THR A 122 -3.42 5.06 3.40
C THR A 122 -4.83 4.98 2.85
N ASP A 123 -5.02 4.32 1.72
CA ASP A 123 -6.34 4.37 1.08
C ASP A 123 -7.42 3.69 1.93
N GLY A 124 -8.62 4.28 1.88
CA GLY A 124 -9.76 3.79 2.62
C GLY A 124 -9.72 4.04 4.12
N TYR A 125 -8.93 5.01 4.65
CA TYR A 125 -9.00 5.41 6.09
C TYR A 125 -10.35 6.00 6.49
N TYR A 126 -11.14 6.38 5.49
CA TYR A 126 -12.48 6.91 5.64
C TYR A 126 -13.57 5.83 5.65
N TYR A 127 -13.21 4.54 5.51
CA TYR A 127 -14.14 3.43 5.69
C TYR A 127 -14.13 2.94 7.15
N PRO A 128 -15.28 2.45 7.66
CA PRO A 128 -15.34 1.89 9.00
C PRO A 128 -14.44 0.64 9.12
N LYS A 129 -13.98 0.36 10.34
CA LYS A 129 -13.12 -0.81 10.64
C LYS A 129 -13.74 -2.16 10.25
N SER A 130 -15.06 -2.23 10.13
CA SER A 130 -15.80 -3.42 9.66
C SER A 130 -15.63 -3.68 8.17
N ASN A 131 -15.20 -2.69 7.39
CA ASN A 131 -14.98 -2.82 5.95
C ASN A 131 -13.66 -2.13 5.51
N PRO A 132 -12.49 -2.63 5.98
CA PRO A 132 -11.22 -2.01 5.66
C PRO A 132 -10.76 -2.38 4.25
N VAL A 133 -10.14 -1.42 3.56
CA VAL A 133 -9.28 -1.73 2.40
C VAL A 133 -8.01 -2.39 2.93
N ARG A 134 -7.76 -3.64 2.51
CA ARG A 134 -6.67 -4.48 3.05
C ARG A 134 -5.44 -4.55 2.15
N SER A 135 -5.60 -4.19 0.89
CA SER A 135 -4.57 -4.23 -0.12
C SER A 135 -5.02 -3.40 -1.31
N MET A 136 -4.06 -2.96 -2.10
CA MET A 136 -4.32 -2.25 -3.33
C MET A 136 -3.34 -2.71 -4.40
N LEU A 137 -3.74 -2.49 -5.64
CA LEU A 137 -2.85 -2.49 -6.78
C LEU A 137 -3.02 -1.16 -7.50
N LEU A 138 -1.91 -0.48 -7.73
CA LEU A 138 -1.88 0.72 -8.56
C LEU A 138 -1.14 0.39 -9.85
N HIS A 139 -1.84 0.51 -10.97
CA HIS A 139 -1.25 0.32 -12.30
C HIS A 139 -1.05 1.66 -13.00
N CYS A 140 0.21 1.98 -13.31
CA CYS A 140 0.54 3.18 -14.06
C CYS A 140 0.34 2.95 -15.56
N VAL A 141 -0.83 3.35 -16.08
CA VAL A 141 -1.13 3.32 -17.53
C VAL A 141 -0.29 4.33 -18.30
N ARG A 142 -0.09 5.52 -17.74
CA ARG A 142 0.68 6.60 -18.35
C ARG A 142 1.42 7.40 -17.27
N PRO A 143 2.76 7.45 -17.31
CA PRO A 143 3.52 8.24 -16.34
C PRO A 143 3.32 9.74 -16.58
N ALA A 144 3.51 10.53 -15.52
CA ALA A 144 3.58 11.97 -15.65
C ALA A 144 4.82 12.40 -16.46
N ARG A 145 4.71 13.52 -17.18
CA ARG A 145 5.87 14.08 -17.94
C ARG A 145 7.00 14.55 -17.01
N LYS A 146 6.65 14.96 -15.79
CA LYS A 146 7.56 15.43 -14.73
C LYS A 146 6.85 15.22 -13.38
N GLY A 147 7.58 14.76 -12.37
CA GLY A 147 6.99 14.39 -11.06
C GLY A 147 6.10 13.16 -11.18
N GLY A 148 5.10 13.05 -10.30
CA GLY A 148 4.18 11.90 -10.23
C GLY A 148 4.86 10.65 -9.66
N ALA A 149 5.89 10.85 -8.85
CA ALA A 149 6.67 9.80 -8.22
C ALA A 149 5.87 9.19 -7.06
N THR A 150 5.69 7.87 -7.05
CA THR A 150 5.09 7.20 -5.90
C THR A 150 6.18 6.78 -4.93
N GLU A 151 5.99 7.07 -3.66
CA GLU A 151 6.80 6.52 -2.58
C GLU A 151 5.95 5.63 -1.69
N LEU A 152 6.57 4.57 -1.17
CA LEU A 152 5.93 3.53 -0.35
C LEU A 152 6.79 3.24 0.88
N ILE A 153 6.14 2.96 2.01
CA ILE A 153 6.83 2.53 3.23
C ILE A 153 6.10 1.35 3.89
N ASN A 154 6.88 0.40 4.41
CA ASN A 154 6.36 -0.68 5.24
C ASN A 154 6.00 -0.11 6.61
N HIS A 155 4.71 -0.05 6.90
CA HIS A 155 4.21 0.52 8.14
C HIS A 155 4.50 -0.34 9.38
N GLU A 156 4.73 -1.64 9.22
CA GLU A 156 5.12 -2.51 10.33
C GLU A 156 6.52 -2.19 10.82
N ILE A 157 7.40 -1.75 9.92
CA ILE A 157 8.73 -1.25 10.27
C ILE A 157 8.62 0.09 10.99
N VAL A 158 7.74 0.99 10.53
CA VAL A 158 7.45 2.26 11.24
C VAL A 158 6.94 1.99 12.65
N TYR A 159 6.00 1.05 12.80
CA TYR A 159 5.49 0.61 14.11
C TYR A 159 6.63 0.12 14.99
N ALA A 160 7.46 -0.81 14.50
CA ALA A 160 8.53 -1.40 15.30
C ALA A 160 9.59 -0.37 15.73
N LEU A 161 9.97 0.55 14.83
CA LEU A 161 10.89 1.64 15.14
C LEU A 161 10.33 2.61 16.20
N LEU A 162 9.04 2.94 16.11
CA LEU A 162 8.36 3.77 17.11
C LEU A 162 8.28 3.05 18.46
N ALA A 163 7.95 1.76 18.46
CA ALA A 163 7.87 0.94 19.66
C ALA A 163 9.23 0.82 20.37
N GLN A 164 10.31 0.59 19.60
CA GLN A 164 11.67 0.55 20.12
C GLN A 164 12.10 1.90 20.70
N LYS A 165 11.69 3.01 20.06
CA LYS A 165 12.04 4.36 20.51
C LYS A 165 11.30 4.76 21.78
N ASN A 166 9.98 4.54 21.84
CA ASN A 166 9.17 4.79 23.02
C ASN A 166 7.81 4.06 22.90
N PRO A 167 7.51 3.07 23.76
CA PRO A 167 6.23 2.36 23.71
C PRO A 167 5.00 3.26 23.93
N GLU A 168 5.15 4.42 24.59
CA GLU A 168 4.07 5.40 24.77
C GLU A 168 3.59 5.99 23.44
N TYR A 169 4.43 6.06 22.41
CA TYR A 169 4.00 6.48 21.07
C TYR A 169 3.00 5.51 20.49
N ILE A 170 3.25 4.20 20.65
CA ILE A 170 2.33 3.17 20.19
C ILE A 170 1.04 3.22 21.00
N ALA A 171 1.12 3.36 22.32
CA ALA A 171 -0.06 3.49 23.17
C ALA A 171 -0.94 4.68 22.75
N ALA A 172 -0.34 5.85 22.52
CA ALA A 172 -1.06 7.05 22.06
C ALA A 172 -1.68 6.85 20.67
N LEU A 173 -0.92 6.35 19.70
CA LEU A 173 -1.36 6.16 18.31
C LEU A 173 -2.33 4.99 18.12
N SER A 174 -2.44 4.10 19.11
CA SER A 174 -3.38 2.97 19.09
C SER A 174 -4.71 3.26 19.80
N ARG A 175 -4.87 4.45 20.39
CA ARG A 175 -6.15 4.86 21.01
C ARG A 175 -7.26 4.90 19.96
N ALA A 176 -8.43 4.38 20.32
CA ALA A 176 -9.55 4.19 19.40
C ALA A 176 -10.08 5.48 18.75
N ASP A 177 -9.80 6.64 19.35
CA ASP A 177 -10.29 7.97 18.99
C ASP A 177 -9.17 8.97 18.66
N VAL A 178 -7.93 8.53 18.49
CA VAL A 178 -6.78 9.44 18.32
C VAL A 178 -6.88 10.29 17.05
N MET A 179 -7.58 9.79 16.03
CA MET A 179 -7.76 10.48 14.77
C MET A 179 -9.20 10.40 14.30
N THR A 180 -9.74 11.55 13.87
CA THR A 180 -11.05 11.66 13.25
C THR A 180 -10.93 12.19 11.83
N ILE A 181 -11.49 11.43 10.88
CA ILE A 181 -11.68 11.84 9.50
C ILE A 181 -13.05 12.50 9.40
N PRO A 182 -13.14 13.76 8.94
CA PRO A 182 -14.41 14.47 8.89
C PRO A 182 -15.38 13.84 7.89
N ALA A 183 -16.67 14.06 8.13
CA ALA A 183 -17.73 13.67 7.20
C ALA A 183 -17.52 14.31 5.82
N ASN A 184 -17.93 13.61 4.78
CA ASN A 184 -17.96 14.14 3.42
C ASN A 184 -19.25 13.72 2.72
N MET A 185 -20.23 14.63 2.72
CA MET A 185 -21.54 14.38 2.09
C MET A 185 -21.51 14.46 0.56
N GLN A 186 -20.40 14.91 -0.02
CA GLN A 186 -20.20 15.07 -1.47
C GLN A 186 -19.15 14.09 -2.01
N ALA A 187 -18.86 13.00 -1.28
CA ALA A 187 -17.87 12.01 -1.70
C ALA A 187 -18.24 11.39 -3.06
N PRO A 188 -17.25 11.12 -3.95
CA PRO A 188 -17.54 10.59 -5.29
C PRO A 188 -18.21 9.21 -5.25
N ASP A 189 -17.96 8.45 -4.19
CA ASP A 189 -18.51 7.12 -3.94
C ASP A 189 -19.75 7.14 -3.03
N GLY A 190 -20.34 8.32 -2.79
CA GLY A 190 -21.51 8.53 -1.94
C GLY A 190 -21.19 9.22 -0.60
N PRO A 191 -22.22 9.79 0.07
CA PRO A 191 -22.05 10.46 1.36
C PRO A 191 -21.44 9.55 2.42
N ARG A 192 -20.51 10.08 3.22
CA ARG A 192 -19.91 9.36 4.35
C ARG A 192 -19.87 10.21 5.61
N GLU A 193 -20.21 9.60 6.73
CA GLU A 193 -20.12 10.19 8.06
C GLU A 193 -18.66 10.32 8.54
N ALA A 194 -18.46 11.10 9.61
CA ALA A 194 -17.16 11.18 10.26
C ALA A 194 -16.74 9.81 10.80
N GLN A 195 -15.45 9.48 10.64
CA GLN A 195 -14.88 8.21 11.11
C GLN A 195 -13.75 8.49 12.08
N SER A 196 -13.88 7.99 13.31
CA SER A 196 -12.82 8.04 14.32
C SER A 196 -12.15 6.67 14.45
N GLY A 197 -10.84 6.67 14.61
CA GLY A 197 -10.06 5.45 14.69
C GLY A 197 -8.66 5.66 15.24
N PRO A 198 -7.98 4.55 15.60
CA PRO A 198 -6.57 4.55 15.89
C PRO A 198 -5.75 4.70 14.60
N VAL A 199 -4.55 5.26 14.74
CA VAL A 199 -3.54 5.24 13.68
C VAL A 199 -2.99 3.83 13.54
N PHE A 200 -2.63 3.17 14.64
CA PHE A 200 -2.21 1.77 14.66
C PHE A 200 -3.32 0.86 15.20
N TRP A 201 -3.67 -0.17 14.43
CA TRP A 201 -4.65 -1.16 14.87
C TRP A 201 -4.23 -2.55 14.41
N GLN A 202 -4.50 -3.55 15.25
CA GLN A 202 -4.29 -4.95 14.92
C GLN A 202 -5.60 -5.56 14.41
N GLY A 203 -5.60 -5.98 13.15
CA GLY A 203 -6.71 -6.74 12.57
C GLY A 203 -6.66 -8.21 12.97
N PRO A 204 -7.43 -9.09 12.27
CA PRO A 204 -7.24 -10.53 12.36
C PRO A 204 -5.75 -10.91 12.15
N PRO A 205 -5.30 -12.12 12.55
CA PRO A 205 -3.88 -12.52 12.72
C PRO A 205 -2.91 -12.32 11.55
N THR A 206 -3.35 -11.75 10.43
CA THR A 206 -2.58 -11.48 9.22
C THR A 206 -2.39 -9.99 8.91
N ALA A 207 -2.78 -9.04 9.79
CA ALA A 207 -2.63 -7.61 9.49
C ALA A 207 -2.41 -6.72 10.73
N PHE A 208 -1.28 -6.03 10.77
CA PHE A 208 -1.17 -4.72 11.41
C PHE A 208 -1.61 -3.64 10.42
N THR A 209 -2.21 -2.56 10.91
CA THR A 209 -2.69 -1.43 10.11
C THR A 209 -2.06 -0.15 10.65
N CYS A 210 -1.53 0.71 9.78
CA CYS A 210 -1.08 2.07 10.14
C CYS A 210 -1.78 3.11 9.25
N ASP A 211 -2.03 4.32 9.74
CA ASP A 211 -2.46 5.46 8.94
C ASP A 211 -1.51 6.66 9.15
N ILE A 212 -0.59 6.88 8.19
CA ILE A 212 0.50 7.86 8.29
C ILE A 212 0.11 9.16 7.59
N ARG A 213 0.55 10.31 8.12
CA ARG A 213 0.74 11.60 7.40
C ARG A 213 2.22 12.04 7.48
N PRO A 214 2.86 12.62 6.43
CA PRO A 214 4.27 13.01 6.47
C PRO A 214 4.57 14.35 7.08
N THR A 215 5.83 14.40 7.50
CA THR A 215 6.86 15.30 6.93
C THR A 215 7.85 14.48 6.04
N SER A 216 8.47 15.16 5.05
CA SER A 216 9.48 14.79 4.00
C SER A 216 10.55 13.71 4.31
N GLN A 217 11.32 13.07 3.41
CA GLN A 217 11.55 13.11 1.94
C GLN A 217 12.28 11.79 1.50
N HIS A 218 12.00 11.21 0.30
CA HIS A 218 12.91 10.46 -0.61
C HIS A 218 12.17 9.80 -1.81
N SER A 219 12.37 10.32 -3.02
CA SER A 219 11.59 10.00 -4.24
C SER A 219 12.02 8.72 -4.99
N MET A 220 11.04 7.95 -5.48
CA MET A 220 11.19 6.87 -6.48
C MET A 220 10.41 7.21 -7.76
N ALA A 221 10.79 6.62 -8.90
CA ALA A 221 10.14 6.90 -10.20
C ALA A 221 8.64 6.55 -10.23
N PRO A 222 7.82 7.13 -11.14
CA PRO A 222 6.44 6.71 -11.36
C PRO A 222 6.40 5.21 -11.66
N GLY A 223 5.55 4.45 -10.98
CA GLY A 223 5.58 2.99 -11.09
C GLY A 223 4.31 2.30 -10.63
N SER A 224 4.11 1.08 -11.15
CA SER A 224 3.03 0.21 -10.71
C SER A 224 3.47 -0.59 -9.49
N PHE A 225 2.57 -0.78 -8.53
CA PHE A 225 2.86 -1.55 -7.33
C PHE A 225 1.65 -2.34 -6.87
N VAL A 226 1.92 -3.39 -6.10
CA VAL A 226 0.91 -4.19 -5.39
C VAL A 226 1.30 -4.30 -3.92
N THR A 227 0.30 -4.27 -3.04
CA THR A 227 0.50 -4.37 -1.59
C THR A 227 -0.21 -5.60 -1.02
N ARG A 228 0.23 -6.04 0.16
CA ARG A 228 -0.49 -7.00 1.02
C ARG A 228 -0.73 -6.34 2.36
N GLY A 229 -1.74 -6.81 3.10
CA GLY A 229 -1.91 -6.45 4.50
C GLY A 229 -2.30 -4.99 4.67
N CYS A 230 -3.12 -4.69 5.68
CA CYS A 230 -3.72 -3.38 5.81
C CYS A 230 -2.67 -2.25 5.75
N ARG A 231 -2.75 -1.48 4.65
CA ARG A 231 -2.17 -0.14 4.44
C ARG A 231 -0.63 -0.07 4.36
N SER A 232 -0.06 -0.22 3.16
CA SER A 232 1.19 0.48 2.86
C SER A 232 0.90 1.97 2.82
N ALA A 233 1.69 2.78 3.53
CA ALA A 233 1.60 4.22 3.39
C ALA A 233 2.25 4.63 2.07
N CYS A 234 1.52 5.41 1.27
CA CYS A 234 2.02 5.91 0.00
C CYS A 234 1.93 7.42 -0.05
N ARG A 235 2.80 8.04 -0.85
CA ARG A 235 2.69 9.46 -1.23
C ARG A 235 3.03 9.64 -2.70
N VAL A 236 2.47 10.66 -3.33
CA VAL A 236 2.74 11.02 -4.73
C VAL A 236 3.38 12.40 -4.76
N ALA A 237 4.63 12.48 -5.20
CA ALA A 237 5.47 13.68 -5.25
C ALA A 237 5.59 14.27 -6.66
#